data_AF-A0AAD7F3D6-F1
#
_entry.id   AF-A0AAD7F3D6-F1
#
_cell.length_a   1.000
_cell.length_b   1.000
_cell.length_c   1.000
_cell.angle_alpha   90.00
_cell.angle_beta   90.00
_cell.angle_gamma   90.00
#
_symmetry.space_group_name_H-M   'P 1'
#
loop_
_entity.id
_entity.type
_entity.pdbx_description
1 polymer ?
#
loop_
_entity_poly.entity_id
_entity_poly.type
_entity_poly.pdbx_seq_one_letter_code
_entity_poly.pdbx_strand_id
1 'polypeptide(L)'
;MASECSPSGGPQMNTDISGIGVRVSFYLQTLFLSCLCARSGSPDEIVGALYTLLFTNTAMAVTALILGFQRNPEITFHDGLIIFYLLNLSWVTVVYVSLPVVAKFPNVKLLHVVSVVQSYIIFAFAFTMLISAHSFGRAPECNSHAVVVLFHPFPALPAGRILCLVLTAFFFTVYTGILVKDHLPPTPKRILQWIQQKVNKEVPAADQELPTTQPEAPPQPRPAPPRLAARRVEYHARKPPAVPEYDLQIEWPLVIEILVVLILWGLTVMNTELLISLNHFAPSDGQSSWQFGQVLPMFLVVLPLANLITAFRDHGLRKNPTSQRT
;
A
#
# COMPACT_ATOMS: atom_id res chain seq x y z
N MET A 1 -5.70 -35.76 -29.48
CA MET A 1 -5.47 -34.58 -28.61
C MET A 1 -4.59 -35.06 -27.48
N ALA A 2 -3.31 -34.73 -27.50
CA ALA A 2 -2.41 -35.05 -26.40
C ALA A 2 -2.86 -34.24 -25.18
N SER A 3 -2.93 -34.86 -24.00
CA SER A 3 -3.25 -34.16 -22.76
C SER A 3 -2.22 -33.06 -22.53
N GLU A 4 -2.65 -31.79 -22.58
CA GLU A 4 -1.76 -30.64 -22.37
C GLU A 4 -1.11 -30.62 -20.99
N CYS A 5 -1.67 -31.36 -20.01
CA CYS A 5 -1.02 -31.60 -18.73
C CYS A 5 -0.06 -32.77 -18.84
N SER A 6 1.22 -32.48 -19.07
CA SER A 6 2.26 -33.48 -18.87
C SER A 6 2.31 -33.85 -17.38
N PRO A 7 2.49 -35.13 -16.99
CA PRO A 7 2.60 -35.54 -15.59
C PRO A 7 3.66 -34.77 -14.79
N SER A 8 4.60 -34.14 -15.48
CA SER A 8 5.72 -33.38 -14.93
C SER A 8 5.76 -31.91 -15.34
N GLY A 9 4.75 -31.38 -16.04
CA GLY A 9 4.78 -30.03 -16.60
C GLY A 9 3.44 -29.32 -16.54
N GLY A 10 3.47 -28.05 -16.13
CA GLY A 10 2.33 -27.14 -16.21
C GLY A 10 2.04 -26.67 -17.64
N PRO A 11 0.90 -26.02 -17.88
CA PRO A 11 0.55 -25.52 -19.20
C PRO A 11 1.55 -24.45 -19.65
N GLN A 12 1.58 -24.14 -20.94
CA GLN A 12 2.41 -23.05 -21.45
C GLN A 12 1.91 -21.70 -20.90
N MET A 13 2.84 -20.88 -20.40
CA MET A 13 2.56 -19.54 -19.86
C MET A 13 2.19 -18.56 -20.98
N ASN A 14 1.19 -17.73 -20.77
CA ASN A 14 0.88 -16.63 -21.69
C ASN A 14 1.83 -15.44 -21.41
N THR A 15 2.80 -15.26 -22.30
CA THR A 15 3.88 -14.29 -22.14
C THR A 15 3.43 -12.83 -22.31
N ASP A 16 2.28 -12.56 -22.91
CA ASP A 16 1.78 -11.19 -23.07
C ASP A 16 1.20 -10.62 -21.77
N ILE A 17 0.72 -11.49 -20.87
CA ILE A 17 0.07 -11.09 -19.61
C ILE A 17 0.83 -11.52 -18.35
N SER A 18 1.60 -12.61 -18.41
CA SER A 18 2.37 -13.15 -17.28
C SER A 18 3.87 -13.25 -17.58
N GLY A 19 4.29 -12.73 -18.74
CA GLY A 19 5.69 -12.70 -19.16
C GLY A 19 6.56 -11.81 -18.29
N ILE A 20 7.87 -12.02 -18.41
CA ILE A 20 8.87 -11.41 -17.53
C ILE A 20 8.82 -9.88 -17.55
N GLY A 21 8.63 -9.23 -18.72
CA GLY A 21 8.55 -7.78 -18.80
C GLY A 21 7.33 -7.22 -18.07
N VAL A 22 6.19 -7.91 -18.14
CA VAL A 22 4.99 -7.52 -17.37
C VAL A 22 5.26 -7.63 -15.87
N ARG A 23 5.80 -8.76 -15.40
CA ARG A 23 6.10 -8.97 -13.97
C ARG A 23 7.08 -7.93 -13.44
N VAL A 24 8.22 -7.76 -14.12
CA VAL A 24 9.26 -6.79 -13.75
C VAL A 24 8.68 -5.37 -13.72
N SER A 25 7.83 -5.01 -14.67
CA SER A 25 7.20 -3.68 -14.67
C SER A 25 6.33 -3.46 -13.42
N PHE A 26 5.53 -4.45 -13.00
CA PHE A 26 4.73 -4.37 -11.77
C PHE A 26 5.61 -4.28 -10.52
N TYR A 27 6.66 -5.09 -10.46
CA TYR A 27 7.61 -5.05 -9.35
C TYR A 27 8.26 -3.67 -9.23
N LEU A 28 8.73 -3.10 -10.34
CA LEU A 28 9.40 -1.79 -10.34
C LEU A 28 8.42 -0.64 -10.10
N GLN A 29 7.22 -0.65 -10.70
CA GLN A 29 6.22 0.39 -10.46
C GLN A 29 5.81 0.45 -8.99
N THR A 30 5.55 -0.70 -8.36
CA THR A 30 5.17 -0.76 -6.94
C THR A 30 6.31 -0.35 -6.02
N LEU A 31 7.55 -0.76 -6.33
CA LEU A 31 8.74 -0.35 -5.60
C LEU A 31 8.96 1.17 -5.68
N PHE A 32 8.99 1.72 -6.90
CA PHE A 32 9.25 3.13 -7.11
C PHE A 32 8.15 4.00 -6.54
N LEU A 33 6.89 3.62 -6.68
CA LEU A 33 5.79 4.33 -6.04
C LEU A 33 5.90 4.31 -4.52
N SER A 34 6.25 3.17 -3.91
CA SER A 34 6.40 3.07 -2.45
C SER A 34 7.53 3.97 -1.94
N CYS A 35 8.70 3.92 -2.59
CA CYS A 35 9.83 4.81 -2.26
C CYS A 35 9.50 6.28 -2.52
N LEU A 36 8.73 6.58 -3.58
CA LEU A 36 8.28 7.93 -3.90
C LEU A 36 7.28 8.44 -2.85
N CYS A 37 6.39 7.60 -2.34
CA CYS A 37 5.47 7.97 -1.25
C CYS A 37 6.21 8.23 0.06
N ALA A 38 7.22 7.42 0.39
CA ALA A 38 8.04 7.62 1.57
C ALA A 38 8.83 8.94 1.47
N ARG A 39 9.32 9.29 0.27
CA ARG A 39 10.20 10.45 0.10
C ARG A 39 9.52 11.75 -0.30
N SER A 40 8.61 11.72 -1.26
CA SER A 40 8.13 12.95 -1.90
C SER A 40 7.19 13.72 -0.96
N GLY A 41 7.43 15.02 -0.87
CA GLY A 41 6.49 15.96 -0.24
C GLY A 41 5.50 16.57 -1.24
N SER A 42 5.59 16.22 -2.52
CA SER A 42 4.80 16.81 -3.60
C SER A 42 3.67 15.87 -4.02
N PRO A 43 2.40 16.32 -3.95
CA PRO A 43 1.27 15.51 -4.40
C PRO A 43 1.37 15.21 -5.90
N ASP A 44 1.84 16.15 -6.72
CA ASP A 44 1.80 16.03 -8.19
C ASP A 44 2.70 14.87 -8.68
N GLU A 45 3.85 14.68 -8.03
CA GLU A 45 4.78 13.58 -8.34
C GLU A 45 4.18 12.21 -8.02
N ILE A 46 3.52 12.10 -6.86
CA ILE A 46 2.91 10.86 -6.37
C ILE A 46 1.65 10.53 -7.17
N VAL A 47 0.79 11.51 -7.41
CA VAL A 47 -0.52 11.33 -8.05
C VAL A 47 -0.38 10.81 -9.48
N GLY A 48 0.59 11.33 -10.26
CA GLY A 48 0.82 10.86 -11.63
C GLY A 48 1.27 9.38 -11.70
N ALA A 49 2.23 9.00 -10.84
CA ALA A 49 2.68 7.62 -10.72
C ALA A 49 1.55 6.69 -10.23
N LEU A 50 0.76 7.14 -9.25
CA LEU A 50 -0.35 6.37 -8.70
C LEU A 50 -1.47 6.16 -9.73
N TYR A 51 -1.88 7.18 -10.50
CA TYR A 51 -2.87 6.99 -11.57
C TYR A 51 -2.39 5.97 -12.60
N THR A 52 -1.11 6.04 -13.00
CA THR A 52 -0.53 5.09 -13.95
C THR A 52 -0.66 3.65 -13.44
N LEU A 53 -0.34 3.42 -12.16
CA LEU A 53 -0.48 2.11 -11.53
C LEU A 53 -1.96 1.67 -11.42
N LEU A 54 -2.86 2.57 -11.03
CA LEU A 54 -4.30 2.28 -10.92
C LEU A 54 -4.91 1.86 -12.26
N PHE A 55 -4.61 2.59 -13.35
CA PHE A 55 -5.08 2.25 -14.68
C PHE A 55 -4.48 0.93 -15.17
N THR A 56 -3.18 0.70 -14.94
CA THR A 56 -2.49 -0.53 -15.34
C THR A 56 -3.08 -1.75 -14.61
N ASN A 57 -3.29 -1.66 -13.30
CA ASN A 57 -3.95 -2.71 -12.52
C ASN A 57 -5.37 -3.00 -13.02
N THR A 58 -6.14 -1.95 -13.31
CA THR A 58 -7.52 -2.08 -13.79
C THR A 58 -7.56 -2.76 -15.15
N ALA A 59 -6.71 -2.30 -16.09
CA ALA A 59 -6.59 -2.88 -17.42
C ALA A 59 -6.15 -4.35 -17.37
N MET A 60 -5.21 -4.70 -16.48
CA MET A 60 -4.77 -6.08 -16.28
C MET A 60 -5.89 -6.95 -15.72
N ALA A 61 -6.60 -6.51 -14.67
CA ALA A 61 -7.69 -7.27 -14.07
C ALA A 61 -8.84 -7.52 -15.07
N VAL A 62 -9.23 -6.48 -15.83
CA VAL A 62 -10.29 -6.59 -16.85
C VAL A 62 -9.85 -7.49 -18.01
N THR A 63 -8.62 -7.32 -18.50
CA THR A 63 -8.07 -8.19 -19.57
C THR A 63 -8.02 -9.64 -19.12
N ALA A 64 -7.57 -9.92 -17.89
CA ALA A 64 -7.53 -11.28 -17.35
C ALA A 64 -8.94 -11.90 -17.25
N LEU A 65 -9.94 -11.13 -16.81
CA LEU A 65 -11.32 -11.59 -16.81
C LEU A 65 -11.82 -11.91 -18.22
N ILE A 66 -11.59 -11.01 -19.18
CA ILE A 66 -12.03 -11.20 -20.56
C ILE A 66 -11.38 -12.45 -21.15
N LEU A 67 -10.05 -12.54 -21.11
CA LEU A 67 -9.31 -13.66 -21.70
C LEU A 67 -9.55 -15.00 -20.98
N GLY A 68 -9.83 -14.97 -19.68
CA GLY A 68 -10.09 -16.17 -18.88
C GLY A 68 -11.49 -16.77 -19.06
N PHE A 69 -12.47 -15.95 -19.46
CA PHE A 69 -13.88 -16.35 -19.61
C PHE A 69 -14.42 -16.29 -21.05
N GLN A 70 -13.56 -16.00 -22.03
CA GLN A 70 -13.92 -16.13 -23.44
C GLN A 70 -14.30 -17.57 -23.81
N ARG A 71 -15.07 -17.73 -24.89
CA ARG A 71 -15.51 -19.06 -25.39
C ARG A 71 -14.32 -19.98 -25.69
N ASN A 72 -13.20 -19.40 -26.13
CA ASN A 72 -11.91 -20.05 -26.27
C ASN A 72 -10.92 -19.27 -25.38
N PRO A 73 -10.75 -19.65 -24.10
CA PRO A 73 -9.88 -18.90 -23.21
C PRO A 73 -8.44 -18.85 -23.73
N GLU A 74 -7.79 -17.70 -23.59
CA GLU A 74 -6.39 -17.52 -24.05
C GLU A 74 -5.38 -17.65 -22.90
N ILE A 75 -5.86 -17.67 -21.67
CA ILE A 75 -5.05 -17.73 -20.46
C ILE A 75 -5.42 -18.97 -19.65
N THR A 76 -4.46 -19.46 -18.87
CA THR A 76 -4.65 -20.59 -17.97
C THR A 76 -4.99 -20.09 -16.56
N PHE A 77 -5.47 -20.98 -15.69
CA PHE A 77 -5.59 -20.67 -14.26
C PHE A 77 -4.25 -20.29 -13.62
N HIS A 78 -3.15 -20.86 -14.09
CA HIS A 78 -1.80 -20.56 -13.62
C HIS A 78 -1.40 -19.12 -13.95
N ASP A 79 -1.70 -18.64 -15.16
CA ASP A 79 -1.52 -17.24 -15.54
C ASP A 79 -2.40 -16.33 -14.66
N GLY A 80 -3.66 -16.74 -14.42
CA GLY A 80 -4.57 -16.05 -13.50
C GLY A 80 -4.02 -15.91 -12.08
N LEU A 81 -3.37 -16.95 -11.54
CA LEU A 81 -2.71 -16.91 -10.23
C LEU A 81 -1.54 -15.91 -10.21
N ILE A 82 -0.72 -15.86 -11.27
CA ILE A 82 0.36 -14.86 -11.39
C ILE A 82 -0.24 -13.45 -11.36
N ILE A 83 -1.26 -13.19 -12.18
CA ILE A 83 -1.95 -11.89 -12.22
C ILE A 83 -2.54 -11.54 -10.85
N PHE A 84 -3.15 -12.51 -10.17
CA PHE A 84 -3.66 -12.33 -8.82
C PHE A 84 -2.55 -11.88 -7.86
N TYR A 85 -1.36 -12.49 -7.88
CA TYR A 85 -0.22 -12.07 -7.05
C TYR A 85 0.27 -10.65 -7.39
N LEU A 86 0.42 -10.33 -8.68
CA LEU A 86 0.84 -8.99 -9.13
C LEU A 86 -0.14 -7.90 -8.71
N LEU A 87 -1.45 -8.17 -8.88
CA LEU A 87 -2.52 -7.26 -8.48
C LEU A 87 -2.60 -7.10 -6.97
N ASN A 88 -2.37 -8.16 -6.18
CA ASN A 88 -2.32 -8.06 -4.71
C ASN A 88 -1.13 -7.24 -4.23
N LEU A 89 0.07 -7.46 -4.79
CA LEU A 89 1.26 -6.64 -4.49
C LEU A 89 0.94 -5.16 -4.73
N SER A 90 0.39 -4.86 -5.90
CA SER A 90 0.05 -3.50 -6.29
C SER A 90 -1.06 -2.89 -5.42
N TRP A 91 -2.10 -3.67 -5.10
CA TRP A 91 -3.19 -3.25 -4.21
C TRP A 91 -2.68 -2.92 -2.80
N VAL A 92 -1.78 -3.75 -2.25
CA VAL A 92 -1.16 -3.48 -0.94
C VAL A 92 -0.38 -2.18 -0.98
N THR A 93 0.46 -1.95 -2.00
CA THR A 93 1.17 -0.68 -2.17
C THR A 93 0.21 0.50 -2.23
N VAL A 94 -0.84 0.43 -3.06
CA VAL A 94 -1.82 1.51 -3.20
C VAL A 94 -2.53 1.80 -1.87
N VAL A 95 -3.09 0.78 -1.22
CA VAL A 95 -3.95 0.96 -0.05
C VAL A 95 -3.16 1.27 1.23
N TYR A 96 -2.06 0.57 1.48
CA TYR A 96 -1.32 0.72 2.74
C TYR A 96 -0.21 1.76 2.68
N VAL A 97 0.39 1.99 1.51
CA VAL A 97 1.51 2.94 1.39
C VAL A 97 1.03 4.26 0.78
N SER A 98 0.41 4.22 -0.40
CA SER A 98 0.12 5.45 -1.16
C SER A 98 -1.07 6.24 -0.62
N LEU A 99 -2.22 5.61 -0.36
CA LEU A 99 -3.43 6.32 0.07
C LEU A 99 -3.26 7.09 1.39
N PRO A 100 -2.62 6.57 2.45
CA PRO A 100 -2.42 7.33 3.69
C PRO A 100 -1.54 8.57 3.50
N VAL A 101 -0.54 8.50 2.61
CA VAL A 101 0.29 9.65 2.27
C VAL A 101 -0.52 10.68 1.50
N VAL A 102 -1.27 10.23 0.49
CA VAL A 102 -2.03 11.13 -0.39
C VAL A 102 -3.23 11.77 0.31
N ALA A 103 -3.85 11.10 1.27
CA ALA A 103 -4.98 11.61 2.06
C ALA A 103 -4.64 12.90 2.85
N LYS A 104 -3.35 13.21 3.03
CA LYS A 104 -2.89 14.46 3.67
C LYS A 104 -3.06 15.69 2.79
N PHE A 105 -3.23 15.51 1.48
CA PHE A 105 -3.30 16.62 0.53
C PHE A 105 -4.74 17.05 0.24
N PRO A 106 -5.01 18.36 0.09
CA PRO A 106 -6.31 18.81 -0.41
C PRO A 106 -6.49 18.42 -1.89
N ASN A 107 -7.74 18.24 -2.32
CA ASN A 107 -8.15 18.01 -3.73
C ASN A 107 -7.89 16.62 -4.34
N VAL A 108 -7.63 15.58 -3.54
CA VAL A 108 -7.38 14.21 -4.06
C VAL A 108 -8.64 13.35 -4.21
N LYS A 109 -9.85 13.94 -4.18
CA LYS A 109 -11.14 13.20 -4.18
C LYS A 109 -11.29 12.26 -5.37
N LEU A 110 -10.93 12.70 -6.58
CA LEU A 110 -11.02 11.87 -7.78
C LEU A 110 -10.12 10.64 -7.67
N LEU A 111 -8.90 10.80 -7.16
CA LEU A 111 -7.95 9.72 -6.99
C LEU A 111 -8.46 8.66 -6.00
N HIS A 112 -9.09 9.09 -4.90
CA HIS A 112 -9.75 8.18 -3.96
C HIS A 112 -10.90 7.40 -4.63
N VAL A 113 -11.74 8.05 -5.44
CA VAL A 113 -12.81 7.35 -6.17
C VAL A 113 -12.23 6.34 -7.15
N VAL A 114 -11.19 6.71 -7.90
CA VAL A 114 -10.54 5.81 -8.87
C VAL A 114 -9.88 4.62 -8.15
N SER A 115 -9.22 4.83 -7.02
CA SER A 115 -8.60 3.74 -6.25
C SER A 115 -9.64 2.79 -5.65
N VAL A 116 -10.80 3.31 -5.24
CA VAL A 116 -11.94 2.49 -4.77
C VAL A 116 -12.49 1.63 -5.89
N VAL A 117 -12.79 2.23 -7.05
CA VAL A 117 -13.29 1.49 -8.22
C VAL A 117 -12.28 0.41 -8.63
N GLN A 118 -11.00 0.77 -8.72
CA GLN A 118 -9.93 -0.16 -9.05
C GLN A 118 -9.82 -1.32 -8.03
N SER A 119 -9.94 -1.05 -6.73
CA SER A 119 -9.92 -2.08 -5.68
C SER A 119 -11.09 -3.05 -5.85
N TYR A 120 -12.30 -2.55 -6.09
CA TYR A 120 -13.47 -3.41 -6.34
C TYR A 120 -13.33 -4.26 -7.60
N ILE A 121 -12.71 -3.75 -8.66
CA ILE A 121 -12.41 -4.53 -9.87
C ILE A 121 -11.41 -5.65 -9.57
N ILE A 122 -10.34 -5.39 -8.79
CA ILE A 122 -9.41 -6.44 -8.35
C ILE A 122 -10.12 -7.50 -7.52
N PHE A 123 -10.97 -7.11 -6.56
CA PHE A 123 -11.71 -8.07 -5.75
C PHE A 123 -12.68 -8.89 -6.61
N ALA A 124 -13.38 -8.27 -7.57
CA ALA A 124 -14.24 -8.97 -8.51
C ALA A 124 -13.45 -9.99 -9.34
N PHE A 125 -12.27 -9.62 -9.86
CA PHE A 125 -11.38 -10.56 -10.55
C PHE A 125 -10.98 -11.73 -9.64
N ALA A 126 -10.51 -11.44 -8.42
CA ALA A 126 -10.09 -12.45 -7.44
C ALA A 126 -11.23 -13.44 -7.12
N PHE A 127 -12.42 -12.93 -6.77
CA PHE A 127 -13.57 -13.79 -6.49
C PHE A 127 -13.98 -14.62 -7.70
N THR A 128 -14.07 -14.01 -8.88
CA THR A 128 -14.51 -14.72 -10.09
C THR A 128 -13.54 -15.83 -10.47
N MET A 129 -12.23 -15.56 -10.43
CA MET A 129 -11.19 -16.55 -10.67
C MET A 129 -11.23 -17.69 -9.63
N LEU A 130 -11.31 -17.35 -8.33
CA LEU A 130 -11.33 -18.35 -7.25
C LEU A 130 -12.62 -19.18 -7.24
N ILE A 131 -13.77 -18.59 -7.54
CA ILE A 131 -15.05 -19.30 -7.64
C ILE A 131 -15.03 -20.26 -8.84
N SER A 132 -14.49 -19.82 -9.98
CA SER A 132 -14.43 -20.61 -11.21
C SER A 132 -13.17 -21.47 -11.34
N ALA A 133 -12.35 -21.60 -10.29
CA ALA A 133 -11.01 -22.19 -10.37
C ALA A 133 -10.93 -23.58 -11.02
N HIS A 134 -11.98 -24.41 -10.93
CA HIS A 134 -12.00 -25.73 -11.58
C HIS A 134 -12.20 -25.67 -13.10
N SER A 135 -12.88 -24.64 -13.60
CA SER A 135 -13.24 -24.49 -15.02
C SER A 135 -12.60 -23.26 -15.67
N PHE A 136 -11.73 -22.57 -14.94
CA PHE A 136 -11.13 -21.32 -15.40
C PHE A 136 -10.00 -21.58 -16.38
N GLY A 137 -9.99 -20.84 -17.48
CA GLY A 137 -8.92 -20.83 -18.46
C GLY A 137 -8.97 -21.98 -19.47
N ARG A 138 -7.94 -22.07 -20.31
CA ARG A 138 -7.92 -22.94 -21.50
C ARG A 138 -7.74 -24.44 -21.22
N ALA A 139 -7.10 -24.77 -20.10
CA ALA A 139 -6.72 -26.14 -19.73
C ALA A 139 -7.20 -26.47 -18.30
N PRO A 140 -8.53 -26.52 -18.06
CA PRO A 140 -9.09 -26.72 -16.73
C PRO A 140 -8.66 -28.03 -16.06
N GLU A 141 -8.36 -29.06 -16.86
CA GLU A 141 -7.81 -30.34 -16.40
C GLU A 141 -6.46 -30.19 -15.68
N CYS A 142 -5.68 -29.14 -15.97
CA CYS A 142 -4.39 -28.92 -15.31
C CYS A 142 -4.53 -28.16 -13.99
N ASN A 143 -5.70 -27.60 -13.68
CA ASN A 143 -5.87 -26.72 -12.52
C ASN A 143 -5.69 -27.46 -11.19
N SER A 144 -5.90 -28.77 -11.14
CA SER A 144 -5.64 -29.59 -9.95
C SER A 144 -4.16 -29.67 -9.58
N HIS A 145 -3.26 -29.41 -10.52
CA HIS A 145 -1.81 -29.42 -10.29
C HIS A 145 -1.26 -28.05 -9.92
N ALA A 146 -2.08 -27.00 -9.98
CA ALA A 146 -1.66 -25.66 -9.61
C ALA A 146 -1.24 -25.62 -8.12
N VAL A 147 -0.13 -24.96 -7.85
CA VAL A 147 0.43 -24.76 -6.51
C VAL A 147 0.37 -23.28 -6.19
N VAL A 148 -0.03 -22.95 -4.95
CA VAL A 148 0.03 -21.59 -4.39
C VAL A 148 1.13 -21.56 -3.33
N VAL A 149 1.78 -20.40 -3.16
CA VAL A 149 2.92 -20.25 -2.25
C VAL A 149 2.63 -19.13 -1.25
N LEU A 150 2.56 -19.50 0.03
CA LEU A 150 2.52 -18.57 1.15
C LEU A 150 3.60 -18.99 2.15
N PHE A 151 4.85 -18.60 1.87
CA PHE A 151 6.07 -19.09 2.52
C PHE A 151 6.36 -20.60 2.35
N HIS A 152 5.34 -21.42 2.12
CA HIS A 152 5.42 -22.83 1.79
C HIS A 152 4.46 -23.16 0.63
N PRO A 153 4.82 -24.09 -0.28
CA PRO A 153 3.91 -24.52 -1.32
C PRO A 153 2.77 -25.38 -0.78
N PHE A 154 1.56 -25.12 -1.27
CA PHE A 154 0.39 -25.94 -1.03
C PHE A 154 -0.46 -26.05 -2.30
N PRO A 155 -1.20 -27.14 -2.50
CA PRO A 155 -2.05 -27.28 -3.67
C PRO A 155 -3.12 -26.18 -3.69
N ALA A 156 -3.26 -25.53 -4.85
CA ALA A 156 -4.23 -24.46 -5.07
C ALA A 156 -5.66 -24.96 -4.88
N LEU A 157 -5.93 -26.24 -5.18
CA LEU A 157 -7.23 -26.88 -5.06
C LEU A 157 -7.13 -28.18 -4.24
N PRO A 158 -8.10 -28.50 -3.36
CA PRO A 158 -9.28 -27.71 -2.95
C PRO A 158 -9.02 -26.77 -1.77
N ALA A 159 -8.07 -27.09 -0.89
CA ALA A 159 -7.84 -26.36 0.35
C ALA A 159 -7.35 -24.93 0.11
N GLY A 160 -6.42 -24.74 -0.84
CA GLY A 160 -5.89 -23.42 -1.19
C GLY A 160 -6.98 -22.45 -1.64
N ARG A 161 -7.93 -22.90 -2.46
CA ARG A 161 -9.08 -22.10 -2.92
C ARG A 161 -9.95 -21.62 -1.77
N ILE A 162 -10.28 -22.49 -0.82
CA ILE A 162 -11.10 -22.10 0.33
C ILE A 162 -10.34 -21.07 1.17
N LEU A 163 -9.06 -21.32 1.45
CA LEU A 163 -8.21 -20.39 2.19
C LEU A 163 -8.13 -19.02 1.49
N CYS A 164 -7.85 -19.00 0.18
CA CYS A 164 -7.78 -17.77 -0.61
C CYS A 164 -9.13 -17.04 -0.64
N LEU A 165 -10.26 -17.75 -0.79
CA LEU A 165 -11.59 -17.13 -0.75
C LEU A 165 -11.88 -16.48 0.60
N VAL A 166 -11.57 -17.17 1.71
CA VAL A 166 -11.75 -16.63 3.06
C VAL A 166 -10.88 -15.39 3.26
N LEU A 167 -9.61 -15.44 2.85
CA LEU A 167 -8.70 -14.29 2.95
C LEU A 167 -9.18 -13.12 2.08
N THR A 168 -9.54 -13.36 0.82
CA THR A 168 -10.07 -12.33 -0.08
C THR A 168 -11.36 -11.72 0.47
N ALA A 169 -12.28 -12.52 1.00
CA ALA A 169 -13.51 -12.04 1.64
C ALA A 169 -13.24 -11.22 2.90
N PHE A 170 -12.27 -11.65 3.72
CA PHE A 170 -11.84 -10.90 4.88
C PHE A 170 -11.29 -9.52 4.48
N PHE A 171 -10.33 -9.46 3.56
CA PHE A 171 -9.74 -8.20 3.11
C PHE A 171 -10.76 -7.29 2.43
N PHE A 172 -11.66 -7.84 1.61
CA PHE A 172 -12.77 -7.11 1.00
C PHE A 172 -13.67 -6.46 2.05
N THR A 173 -14.02 -7.21 3.10
CA THR A 173 -14.91 -6.74 4.17
C THR A 173 -14.23 -5.67 5.01
N VAL A 174 -12.97 -5.87 5.40
CA VAL A 174 -12.16 -4.88 6.14
C VAL A 174 -12.00 -3.61 5.33
N TYR A 175 -11.61 -3.72 4.05
CA TYR A 175 -11.44 -2.58 3.15
C TYR A 175 -12.74 -1.78 2.99
N THR A 176 -13.86 -2.48 2.73
CA THR A 176 -15.18 -1.83 2.60
C THR A 176 -15.60 -1.18 3.92
N GLY A 177 -15.33 -1.80 5.06
CA GLY A 177 -15.60 -1.23 6.38
C GLY A 177 -14.83 0.06 6.65
N ILE A 178 -13.54 0.09 6.31
CA ILE A 178 -12.70 1.31 6.39
C ILE A 178 -13.28 2.40 5.46
N LEU A 179 -13.58 2.04 4.21
CA LEU A 179 -14.13 2.97 3.22
C LEU A 179 -15.46 3.59 3.68
N VAL A 180 -16.37 2.77 4.21
CA VAL A 180 -17.66 3.20 4.73
C VAL A 180 -17.46 4.11 5.93
N LYS A 181 -16.57 3.76 6.87
CA LYS A 181 -16.24 4.60 8.03
C LYS A 181 -15.72 5.98 7.61
N ASP A 182 -14.90 6.04 6.56
CA ASP A 182 -14.30 7.28 6.09
C ASP A 182 -15.29 8.18 5.31
N HIS A 183 -16.30 7.58 4.65
CA HIS A 183 -17.30 8.33 3.87
C HIS A 183 -18.60 8.63 4.62
N LEU A 184 -18.91 7.88 5.67
CA LEU A 184 -20.04 8.20 6.51
C LEU A 184 -19.77 9.56 7.17
N PRO A 185 -20.71 10.52 7.08
CA PRO A 185 -20.53 11.80 7.74
C PRO A 185 -20.26 11.53 9.23
N PRO A 186 -19.27 12.22 9.83
CA PRO A 186 -18.93 12.00 11.22
C PRO A 186 -20.20 12.10 12.04
N THR A 187 -20.47 11.09 12.86
CA THR A 187 -21.70 10.96 13.62
C THR A 187 -22.02 12.32 14.23
N PRO A 188 -23.16 12.95 13.88
CA PRO A 188 -23.38 14.36 14.17
C PRO A 188 -23.15 14.58 15.67
N LYS A 189 -22.30 15.56 16.02
CA LYS A 189 -21.87 15.83 17.40
C LYS A 189 -23.04 15.87 18.39
N ARG A 190 -24.25 16.22 17.92
CA ARG A 190 -25.51 16.16 18.68
C ARG A 190 -25.86 14.78 19.23
N ILE A 191 -25.61 13.70 18.50
CA ILE A 191 -25.85 12.33 18.97
C ILE A 191 -24.84 11.98 20.06
N LEU A 192 -23.56 12.31 19.86
CA LEU A 192 -22.52 12.07 20.87
C LEU A 192 -22.81 12.86 22.16
N GLN A 193 -23.20 14.13 22.02
CA GLN A 193 -23.63 14.98 23.12
C GLN A 193 -24.88 14.43 23.82
N TRP A 194 -25.86 13.91 23.08
CA TRP A 194 -27.07 13.31 23.66
C TRP A 194 -26.75 12.03 24.43
N ILE A 195 -25.85 11.19 23.92
CA ILE A 195 -25.37 9.99 24.63
C ILE A 195 -24.61 10.41 25.89
N GLN A 196 -23.67 11.36 25.81
CA GLN A 196 -22.95 11.87 26.99
C GLN A 196 -23.90 12.47 28.03
N GLN A 197 -24.92 13.22 27.59
CA GLN A 197 -25.93 13.77 28.49
C GLN A 197 -26.76 12.67 29.17
N LYS A 198 -27.11 11.60 28.47
CA LYS A 198 -27.81 10.46 29.07
C LYS A 198 -26.93 9.72 30.09
N VAL A 199 -25.68 9.42 29.75
CA VAL A 199 -24.74 8.74 30.65
C VAL A 199 -24.50 9.57 31.92
N ASN A 200 -24.30 10.89 31.78
CA ASN A 200 -24.14 11.77 32.94
C ASN A 200 -25.40 11.90 33.81
N LYS A 201 -26.59 11.66 33.25
CA LYS A 201 -27.85 11.69 34.01
C LYS A 201 -28.10 10.42 34.82
N GLU A 202 -27.47 9.31 34.43
CA GLU A 202 -27.63 7.99 35.04
C GLU A 202 -26.49 7.59 35.99
N VAL A 203 -25.52 8.49 36.27
CA VAL A 203 -24.67 8.36 37.45
C VAL A 203 -25.40 9.05 38.59
N PRO A 204 -26.26 8.34 39.37
CA PRO A 204 -26.82 8.92 40.58
C PRO A 204 -25.64 9.36 41.45
N ALA A 205 -25.72 10.60 41.94
CA ALA A 205 -24.81 11.14 42.92
C ALA A 205 -24.91 10.30 44.20
N ALA A 206 -24.23 9.16 44.20
CA ALA A 206 -23.95 8.42 45.41
C ALA A 206 -22.87 9.21 46.15
N ASP A 207 -23.33 10.03 47.09
CA ASP A 207 -22.67 10.36 48.34
C ASP A 207 -21.16 10.62 48.26
N GLN A 208 -20.81 11.86 47.89
CA GLN A 208 -19.52 12.43 48.28
C GLN A 208 -19.75 13.78 48.96
N GLU A 209 -20.49 13.75 50.08
CA GLU A 209 -20.32 14.75 51.14
C GLU A 209 -18.93 14.57 51.74
N LEU A 210 -17.93 15.29 51.21
CA LEU A 210 -16.67 15.52 51.93
C LEU A 210 -16.61 16.99 52.36
N PRO A 211 -16.35 17.29 53.64
CA PRO A 211 -16.39 18.65 54.17
C PRO A 211 -15.43 19.59 53.42
N THR A 212 -15.99 20.71 52.97
CA THR A 212 -15.25 21.82 52.37
C THR A 212 -14.44 22.52 53.45
N THR A 213 -13.18 22.10 53.63
CA THR A 213 -12.18 22.92 54.33
C THR A 213 -11.76 24.05 53.40
N GLN A 214 -12.23 25.27 53.68
CA GLN A 214 -11.79 26.50 53.02
C GLN A 214 -10.25 26.62 53.10
N PRO A 215 -9.54 26.68 51.95
CA PRO A 215 -8.16 27.12 51.93
C PRO A 215 -8.12 28.64 52.08
N GLU A 216 -7.56 29.06 53.20
CA GLU A 216 -7.21 30.40 53.58
C GLU A 216 -6.45 31.14 52.45
N ALA A 217 -6.83 32.39 52.21
CA ALA A 217 -6.30 33.20 51.13
C ALA A 217 -4.78 33.44 51.30
N PRO A 218 -3.96 33.30 50.25
CA PRO A 218 -2.54 33.62 50.32
C PRO A 218 -2.31 35.11 50.64
N PRO A 219 -1.39 35.45 51.55
CA PRO A 219 -1.06 36.83 51.87
C PRO A 219 -0.50 37.57 50.65
N GLN A 220 -1.00 38.79 50.43
CA GLN A 220 -0.55 39.69 49.36
C GLN A 220 0.97 39.97 49.47
N PRO A 221 1.72 39.89 48.35
CA PRO A 221 3.14 40.23 48.34
C PRO A 221 3.36 41.72 48.59
N ARG A 222 4.22 42.03 49.57
CA ARG A 222 4.71 43.40 49.80
C ARG A 222 5.47 43.93 48.58
N PRO A 223 5.31 45.22 48.24
CA PRO A 223 6.08 45.86 47.17
C PRO A 223 7.57 45.86 47.50
N ALA A 224 8.37 45.30 46.58
CA ALA A 224 9.82 45.27 46.71
C ALA A 224 10.42 46.68 46.58
N PRO A 225 11.50 47.00 47.33
CA PRO A 225 12.19 48.27 47.22
C PRO A 225 12.84 48.44 45.84
N PRO A 226 13.03 49.69 45.38
CA PRO A 226 13.63 49.99 44.09
C PRO A 226 15.05 49.42 44.02
N ARG A 227 15.22 48.38 43.19
CA ARG A 227 16.53 47.83 42.85
C ARG A 227 17.30 48.91 42.09
N LEU A 228 18.31 49.48 42.75
CA LEU A 228 19.36 50.27 42.13
C LEU A 228 19.91 49.49 40.93
N ALA A 229 19.75 50.09 39.75
CA ALA A 229 20.23 49.57 38.49
C ALA A 229 21.77 49.53 38.53
N ALA A 230 22.32 48.42 39.02
CA ALA A 230 23.71 48.09 38.82
C ALA A 230 23.92 47.94 37.31
N ARG A 231 24.53 48.96 36.71
CA ARG A 231 24.99 49.01 35.33
C ARG A 231 26.02 47.91 35.13
N ARG A 232 25.55 46.68 34.93
CA ARG A 232 26.35 45.50 34.66
C ARG A 232 26.93 45.73 33.27
N VAL A 233 28.22 46.08 33.22
CA VAL A 233 29.00 46.15 31.99
C VAL A 233 29.06 44.71 31.47
N GLU A 234 28.18 44.38 30.52
CA GLU A 234 28.24 43.14 29.77
C GLU A 234 29.52 43.15 28.94
N TYR A 235 30.55 42.52 29.48
CA TYR A 235 31.67 42.06 28.69
C TYR A 235 31.11 41.04 27.68
N HIS A 236 30.86 41.49 26.46
CA HIS A 236 30.63 40.62 25.31
C HIS A 236 31.90 39.80 25.05
N ALA A 237 32.07 38.72 25.82
CA ALA A 237 33.00 37.66 25.48
C ALA A 237 32.65 37.20 24.06
N ARG A 238 33.53 37.52 23.10
CA ARG A 238 33.44 37.00 21.72
C ARG A 238 33.33 35.49 21.83
N LYS A 239 32.14 34.94 21.57
CA LYS A 239 31.92 33.50 21.45
C LYS A 239 32.93 33.01 20.40
N PRO A 240 33.78 32.01 20.71
CA PRO A 240 34.64 31.43 19.70
C PRO A 240 33.79 31.01 18.51
N PRO A 241 34.28 31.18 17.26
CA PRO A 241 33.56 30.76 16.08
C PRO A 241 33.17 29.30 16.27
N ALA A 242 31.87 29.04 16.29
CA ALA A 242 31.34 27.70 16.50
C ALA A 242 31.95 26.81 15.42
N VAL A 243 32.64 25.76 15.85
CA VAL A 243 33.10 24.70 14.95
C VAL A 243 31.85 24.21 14.21
N PRO A 244 31.83 24.21 12.87
CA PRO A 244 30.68 23.70 12.12
C PRO A 244 30.49 22.24 12.52
N GLU A 245 29.49 21.99 13.35
CA GLU A 245 29.05 20.67 13.73
C GLU A 245 28.50 20.04 12.44
N TYR A 246 29.26 19.12 11.85
CA TYR A 246 28.81 18.32 10.72
C TYR A 246 27.79 17.29 11.22
N ASP A 247 26.64 17.79 11.66
CA ASP A 247 25.49 16.95 11.96
C ASP A 247 24.93 16.46 10.63
N LEU A 248 25.28 15.21 10.28
CA LEU A 248 24.64 14.49 9.20
C LEU A 248 23.18 14.27 9.62
N GLN A 249 22.33 15.25 9.32
CA GLN A 249 20.89 15.25 9.60
C GLN A 249 20.14 14.23 8.72
N ILE A 250 20.50 12.95 8.90
CA ILE A 250 19.86 11.80 8.30
C ILE A 250 18.53 11.58 9.01
N GLU A 251 17.45 11.54 8.25
CA GLU A 251 16.13 11.20 8.77
C GLU A 251 16.01 9.69 8.93
N TRP A 252 16.50 9.16 10.07
CA TRP A 252 16.44 7.73 10.38
C TRP A 252 15.05 7.08 10.20
N PRO A 253 13.93 7.73 10.57
CA PRO A 253 12.60 7.17 10.33
C PRO A 253 12.33 6.87 8.85
N LEU A 254 12.74 7.76 7.93
CA LEU A 254 12.61 7.57 6.48
C LEU A 254 13.44 6.36 6.01
N VAL A 255 14.67 6.22 6.51
CA VAL A 255 15.55 5.08 6.16
C VAL A 255 14.92 3.76 6.62
N ILE A 256 14.36 3.74 7.84
CA ILE A 256 13.67 2.56 8.38
C ILE A 256 12.42 2.25 7.54
N GLU A 257 11.63 3.25 7.19
CA GLU A 257 10.43 3.10 6.35
C GLU A 257 10.78 2.51 4.98
N ILE A 258 11.79 3.05 4.29
CA ILE A 258 12.28 2.52 3.02
C ILE A 258 12.78 1.07 3.18
N LEU A 259 13.51 0.78 4.25
CA LEU A 259 14.00 -0.59 4.51
C LEU A 259 12.85 -1.58 4.69
N VAL A 260 11.82 -1.22 5.45
CA VAL A 260 10.62 -2.04 5.64
C VAL A 260 9.90 -2.28 4.32
N VAL A 261 9.73 -1.23 3.51
CA VAL A 261 9.16 -1.34 2.15
C VAL A 261 9.97 -2.31 1.30
N LEU A 262 11.30 -2.20 1.28
CA LEU A 262 12.17 -3.09 0.50
C LEU A 262 12.06 -4.55 0.92
N ILE A 263 12.00 -4.82 2.23
CA ILE A 263 11.86 -6.19 2.76
C ILE A 263 10.51 -6.79 2.36
N LEU A 264 9.40 -6.07 2.60
CA LEU A 264 8.06 -6.57 2.28
C LEU A 264 7.87 -6.75 0.77
N TRP A 265 8.37 -5.81 -0.03
CA TRP A 265 8.38 -5.91 -1.48
C TRP A 265 9.19 -7.13 -1.93
N GLY A 266 10.42 -7.29 -1.43
CA GLY A 266 11.30 -8.41 -1.80
C GLY A 266 10.71 -9.77 -1.46
N LEU A 267 10.08 -9.90 -0.29
CA LEU A 267 9.37 -11.12 0.11
C LEU A 267 8.20 -11.43 -0.83
N THR A 268 7.48 -10.42 -1.32
CA THR A 268 6.34 -10.62 -2.22
C THR A 268 6.81 -11.00 -3.63
N VAL A 269 7.87 -10.37 -4.14
CA VAL A 269 8.51 -10.75 -5.41
C VAL A 269 9.03 -12.19 -5.33
N MET A 270 9.72 -12.53 -4.24
CA MET A 270 10.24 -13.88 -4.02
C MET A 270 9.11 -14.92 -3.97
N ASN A 271 8.01 -14.66 -3.26
CA ASN A 271 6.85 -15.57 -3.25
C ASN A 271 6.24 -15.73 -4.65
N THR A 272 6.18 -14.65 -5.44
CA THR A 272 5.63 -14.69 -6.82
C THR A 272 6.53 -15.49 -7.77
N GLU A 273 7.85 -15.29 -7.72
CA GLU A 273 8.76 -16.08 -8.57
C GLU A 273 8.88 -17.54 -8.10
N LEU A 274 8.74 -17.80 -6.79
CA LEU A 274 8.67 -19.15 -6.26
C LEU A 274 7.37 -19.87 -6.70
N LEU A 275 6.24 -19.16 -6.70
CA LEU A 275 4.98 -19.64 -7.30
C LEU A 275 5.21 -20.06 -8.75
N ILE A 276 5.87 -19.21 -9.55
CA ILE A 276 6.11 -19.50 -10.97
C ILE A 276 7.01 -20.71 -11.16
N SER A 277 8.11 -20.77 -10.41
CA SER A 277 9.07 -21.87 -10.46
C SER A 277 8.42 -23.22 -10.12
N LEU A 278 7.58 -23.26 -9.08
CA LEU A 278 6.96 -24.50 -8.60
C LEU A 278 5.80 -24.99 -9.46
N ASN A 279 5.20 -24.14 -10.29
CA ASN A 279 4.15 -24.53 -11.23
C ASN A 279 4.70 -25.11 -12.55
N HIS A 280 6.04 -25.17 -12.73
CA HIS A 280 6.72 -25.85 -13.84
C HIS A 280 6.11 -25.60 -15.23
N PHE A 281 5.90 -24.34 -15.60
CA PHE A 281 5.35 -23.98 -16.91
C PHE A 281 6.10 -24.66 -18.07
N ALA A 282 5.37 -25.18 -19.06
CA ALA A 282 5.97 -25.75 -20.25
C ALA A 282 6.83 -24.70 -20.99
N PRO A 283 8.02 -25.10 -21.51
CA PRO A 283 8.82 -24.21 -22.33
C PRO A 283 8.01 -23.76 -23.54
N SER A 284 8.12 -22.48 -23.91
CA SER A 284 7.54 -22.00 -25.16
C SER A 284 8.40 -22.52 -26.32
N ASP A 285 7.78 -23.18 -27.29
CA ASP A 285 8.45 -23.84 -28.43
C ASP A 285 9.21 -22.84 -29.32
N GLY A 286 10.40 -22.42 -28.90
CA GLY A 286 11.29 -21.54 -29.66
C GLY A 286 10.82 -20.09 -29.80
N GLN A 287 9.71 -19.69 -29.15
CA GLN A 287 9.30 -18.28 -29.12
C GLN A 287 10.20 -17.48 -28.18
N SER A 288 10.65 -16.31 -28.64
CA SER A 288 11.34 -15.32 -27.82
C SER A 288 10.54 -15.06 -26.54
N SER A 289 11.19 -15.17 -25.39
CA SER A 289 10.60 -14.84 -24.09
C SER A 289 10.15 -13.38 -23.99
N TRP A 290 10.68 -12.52 -24.87
CA TRP A 290 10.27 -11.14 -25.04
C TRP A 290 9.38 -10.98 -26.27
N GLN A 291 8.14 -10.53 -26.02
CA GLN A 291 7.17 -10.13 -27.03
C GLN A 291 6.92 -8.62 -26.93
N PHE A 292 6.44 -8.00 -28.02
CA PHE A 292 6.16 -6.57 -28.07
C PHE A 292 5.19 -6.11 -26.97
N GLY A 293 4.21 -6.95 -26.61
CA GLY A 293 3.26 -6.68 -25.52
C GLY A 293 3.92 -6.44 -24.16
N GLN A 294 5.10 -7.02 -23.92
CA GLN A 294 5.85 -6.86 -22.66
C GLN A 294 6.64 -5.56 -22.58
N VAL A 295 6.88 -4.88 -23.71
CA VAL A 295 7.65 -3.64 -23.75
C VAL A 295 6.80 -2.45 -23.27
N LEU A 296 5.50 -2.46 -23.56
CA LEU A 296 4.59 -1.37 -23.18
C LEU A 296 4.55 -1.13 -21.65
N PRO A 297 4.37 -2.15 -20.78
CA PRO A 297 4.39 -1.96 -19.33
C PRO A 297 5.74 -1.43 -18.82
N MET A 298 6.85 -1.77 -19.48
CA MET A 298 8.17 -1.26 -19.10
C MET A 298 8.32 0.24 -19.34
N PHE A 299 7.67 0.79 -20.37
CA PHE A 299 7.64 2.25 -20.56
C PHE A 299 6.88 2.98 -19.45
N LEU A 300 5.85 2.35 -18.87
CA LEU A 300 5.08 2.92 -17.75
C LEU A 300 5.91 3.02 -16.46
N VAL A 301 7.01 2.27 -16.36
CA VAL A 301 7.96 2.35 -15.23
C VAL A 301 8.81 3.63 -15.27
N VAL A 302 8.99 4.23 -16.45
CA VAL A 302 9.90 5.37 -16.63
C VAL A 302 9.43 6.60 -15.84
N LEU A 303 8.12 6.89 -15.84
CA LEU A 303 7.55 8.04 -15.13
C LEU A 303 7.77 7.95 -13.61
N PRO A 304 7.37 6.87 -12.89
CA PRO A 304 7.62 6.77 -11.46
C PRO A 304 9.12 6.74 -11.13
N LEU A 305 9.97 6.17 -11.99
CA LEU A 305 11.42 6.21 -11.81
C LEU A 305 11.98 7.64 -11.93
N ALA A 306 11.57 8.40 -12.94
CA ALA A 306 12.01 9.78 -13.13
C ALA A 306 11.58 10.68 -11.97
N ASN A 307 10.35 10.50 -11.48
CA ASN A 307 9.83 11.21 -10.30
C ASN A 307 10.61 10.80 -9.05
N LEU A 308 10.93 9.52 -8.87
CA LEU A 308 11.73 9.03 -7.76
C LEU A 308 13.14 9.64 -7.77
N ILE A 309 13.82 9.64 -8.92
CA ILE A 309 15.16 10.22 -9.05
C ILE A 309 15.13 11.72 -8.73
N THR A 310 14.14 12.44 -9.23
CA THR A 310 13.94 13.88 -8.95
C THR A 310 13.70 14.09 -7.45
N ALA A 311 12.80 13.32 -6.85
CA ALA A 311 12.46 13.38 -5.44
C ALA A 311 13.63 13.00 -4.52
N PHE A 312 14.59 12.18 -4.96
CA PHE A 312 15.80 11.90 -4.17
C PHE A 312 16.92 12.91 -4.44
N ARG A 313 17.02 13.45 -5.65
CA ARG A 313 18.01 14.47 -5.99
C ARG A 313 17.75 15.78 -5.26
N ASP A 314 16.51 16.24 -5.23
CA ASP A 314 16.16 17.59 -4.77
C ASP A 314 16.22 17.74 -3.23
N HIS A 315 16.42 16.63 -2.54
CA HIS A 315 15.79 16.37 -1.26
C HIS A 315 16.71 15.46 -0.42
N GLY A 316 17.40 14.50 -1.04
CA GLY A 316 18.35 13.59 -0.41
C GLY A 316 17.73 12.74 0.71
N LEU A 317 18.55 12.17 1.59
CA LEU A 317 18.10 11.52 2.83
C LEU A 317 17.96 12.50 4.01
N ARG A 318 17.95 13.81 3.70
CA ARG A 318 17.93 14.87 4.70
C ARG A 318 16.50 15.17 5.14
N LYS A 319 16.36 15.57 6.41
CA LYS A 319 15.09 15.98 6.99
C LYS A 319 14.43 17.07 6.15
N ASN A 320 13.16 16.85 5.79
CA ASN A 320 12.42 17.81 4.97
C ASN A 320 12.13 19.08 5.82
N PRO A 321 12.64 20.27 5.47
CA PRO A 321 12.47 21.48 6.29
C PRO A 321 11.01 21.87 6.50
N THR A 322 10.13 21.43 5.60
CA THR A 322 8.69 21.68 5.65
C THR A 322 7.99 20.90 6.78
N SER A 323 8.55 19.77 7.24
CA SER A 323 7.97 18.95 8.31
C SER A 323 7.98 19.64 9.68
N GLN A 324 8.69 20.76 9.85
CA GLN A 324 8.71 21.51 11.12
C GLN A 324 7.52 22.47 11.30
N ARG A 325 6.65 22.64 10.30
CA ARG A 325 5.54 23.63 10.34
C ARG A 325 4.14 23.05 10.58
N THR A 326 4.02 21.73 10.71
CA THR A 326 2.76 21.00 10.97
C THR A 326 2.85 20.26 12.29
#